data_AF-A0A367IMP3-F1
#
_entry.id   AF-A0A367IMP3-F1
#
_cell.length_a   1.000
_cell.length_b   1.000
_cell.length_c   1.000
_cell.angle_alpha   90.00
_cell.angle_beta   90.00
_cell.angle_gamma   90.00
#
_symmetry.space_group_name_H-M   'P 1'
#
loop_
_entity.id
_entity.type
_entity.pdbx_description
1 polymer ?
#
loop_
_entity_poly.entity_id
_entity_poly.type
_entity_poly.pdbx_seq_one_letter_code
_entity_poly.pdbx_strand_id
1 'polypeptide(L)'
;YGASKNLRKIETTQLILQNHMASQFAFCQSEKQSENRILYFQVLCKLLFADDNVDERTFYEFMKPFDMRINNLGPLDSIEAFRQEGTRRALCDVFIDMYGFISPMQTRRHFVLFFDWFYTEYSSVLLRAVEAWSPDPAVNALLSFYSEFVHNKSQRLGFEVSSPNGILMFRDASQIVCSFGREIVKQQIADENQKYEFKYRGIASCFSILSKCLGGRYINFGVLWLYRDKAIDEALDMIIQLMLNIPLDDLLSFPKLSSSFFHLLDELTREQLMAMPNISPEAFVYLMQACEQGVESSNSLVRAHACSAIYNICSFVVKETEKAEREAQNASSSDPLVRRRSSVASNNNNQISGSHWLVAYLAQFNQTLPSLLATVFGLVLFDDNSDQWSLSRPLYALMLLQRDYMIKYTSAVIDQQLPERRTFVTT
;
A
#
# COMPACT_ATOMS: atom_id res chain seq x y z
N TYR A 1 3.82 -13.93 28.31
CA TYR A 1 3.92 -12.72 29.17
C TYR A 1 4.68 -12.99 30.47
N GLY A 2 4.29 -13.99 31.29
CA GLY A 2 5.05 -14.35 32.51
C GLY A 2 6.51 -14.77 32.26
N ALA A 3 6.78 -15.54 31.21
CA ALA A 3 8.15 -15.97 30.86
C ALA A 3 9.06 -14.78 30.49
N SER A 4 8.58 -13.82 29.69
CA SER A 4 9.36 -12.63 29.28
C SER A 4 9.71 -11.73 30.47
N LYS A 5 8.78 -11.57 31.43
CA LYS A 5 9.03 -10.85 32.69
C LYS A 5 10.10 -11.56 33.53
N ASN A 6 10.08 -12.89 33.59
CA ASN A 6 11.08 -13.66 34.31
C ASN A 6 12.45 -13.60 33.64
N LEU A 7 12.50 -13.74 32.30
CA LEU A 7 13.75 -13.61 31.53
C LEU A 7 14.39 -12.24 31.74
N ARG A 8 13.60 -11.16 31.75
CA ARG A 8 14.11 -9.82 32.01
C ARG A 8 14.83 -9.71 33.36
N LYS A 9 14.41 -10.43 34.39
CA LYS A 9 15.04 -10.35 35.72
C LYS A 9 16.42 -11.04 35.78
N ILE A 10 16.78 -11.83 34.77
CA ILE A 10 18.06 -12.53 34.72
C ILE A 10 19.17 -11.53 34.45
N GLU A 11 20.25 -11.60 35.24
CA GLU A 11 21.42 -10.71 35.12
C GLU A 11 22.00 -10.68 33.71
N THR A 12 22.14 -11.84 33.07
CA THR A 12 22.62 -11.95 31.69
C THR A 12 21.73 -11.16 30.71
N THR A 13 20.41 -11.20 30.90
CA THR A 13 19.48 -10.45 30.04
C THR A 13 19.60 -8.95 30.27
N GLN A 14 19.77 -8.51 31.51
CA GLN A 14 20.04 -7.10 31.82
C GLN A 14 21.35 -6.62 31.21
N LEU A 15 22.41 -7.42 31.31
CA LEU A 15 23.70 -7.11 30.72
C LEU A 15 23.60 -6.96 29.19
N ILE A 16 22.85 -7.86 28.53
CA ILE A 16 22.59 -7.77 27.09
C ILE A 16 21.81 -6.50 26.76
N LEU A 17 20.74 -6.17 27.49
CA LEU A 17 19.94 -4.96 27.25
C LEU A 17 20.77 -3.68 27.39
N GLN A 18 21.73 -3.63 28.32
CA GLN A 18 22.61 -2.48 28.53
C GLN A 18 23.74 -2.38 27.48
N ASN A 19 24.11 -3.51 26.86
CA ASN A 19 25.26 -3.61 25.96
C ASN A 19 24.88 -4.16 24.57
N HIS A 20 23.64 -3.94 24.13
CA HIS A 20 23.04 -4.62 22.97
C HIS A 20 23.66 -4.28 21.60
N MET A 21 24.59 -3.33 21.54
CA MET A 21 25.37 -3.00 20.33
C MET A 21 26.87 -3.17 20.54
N ALA A 22 27.26 -3.85 21.60
CA ALA A 22 28.67 -3.99 21.92
C ALA A 22 29.39 -4.83 20.86
N SER A 23 30.65 -4.48 20.58
CA SER A 23 31.43 -5.04 19.47
C SER A 23 31.69 -6.56 19.59
N GLN A 24 31.45 -7.14 20.77
CA GLN A 24 31.54 -8.57 21.02
C GLN A 24 30.46 -9.38 20.28
N PHE A 25 29.36 -8.74 19.86
CA PHE A 25 28.36 -9.38 19.01
C PHE A 25 28.83 -9.43 17.54
N ALA A 26 29.72 -10.37 17.23
CA ALA A 26 30.34 -10.50 15.90
C ALA A 26 29.31 -10.67 14.76
N PHE A 27 28.12 -11.21 15.03
CA PHE A 27 27.07 -11.33 14.02
C PHE A 27 26.52 -9.97 13.55
N CYS A 28 26.63 -8.92 14.37
CA CYS A 28 26.25 -7.56 13.98
C CYS A 28 27.19 -6.96 12.93
N GLN A 29 28.40 -7.51 12.75
CA GLN A 29 29.41 -7.01 11.80
C GLN A 29 29.30 -7.67 10.42
N SER A 30 28.44 -8.68 10.25
CA SER A 30 28.31 -9.44 9.00
C SER A 30 27.01 -9.11 8.27
N GLU A 31 27.11 -8.68 7.01
CA GLU A 31 25.95 -8.41 6.15
C GLU A 31 25.07 -9.65 5.94
N LYS A 32 25.67 -10.85 5.96
CA LYS A 32 24.95 -12.13 5.80
C LYS A 32 24.04 -12.46 6.99
N GLN A 33 24.14 -11.72 8.09
CA GLN A 33 23.43 -11.99 9.33
C GLN A 33 22.26 -11.01 9.57
N SER A 34 21.79 -10.32 8.53
CA SER A 34 20.69 -9.36 8.61
C SER A 34 19.43 -9.93 9.26
N GLU A 35 19.01 -11.16 8.92
CA GLU A 35 17.86 -11.82 9.53
C GLU A 35 18.04 -12.07 11.04
N ASN A 36 19.23 -12.48 11.45
CA ASN A 36 19.56 -12.70 12.85
C ASN A 36 19.59 -11.38 13.64
N ARG A 37 20.05 -10.29 13.02
CA ARG A 37 19.98 -8.94 13.62
C ARG A 37 18.54 -8.48 13.82
N ILE A 38 17.69 -8.66 12.81
CA ILE A 38 16.25 -8.36 12.92
C ILE A 38 15.65 -9.13 14.09
N LEU A 39 15.86 -10.45 14.15
CA LEU A 39 15.34 -11.29 15.23
C LEU A 39 15.89 -10.86 16.61
N TYR A 40 17.18 -10.54 16.68
CA TYR A 40 17.81 -10.08 17.92
C TYR A 40 17.13 -8.81 18.45
N PHE A 41 16.99 -7.78 17.62
CA PHE A 41 16.34 -6.53 18.04
C PHE A 41 14.83 -6.70 18.30
N GLN A 42 14.16 -7.64 17.63
CA GLN A 42 12.78 -8.02 17.96
C GLN A 42 12.66 -8.59 19.37
N VAL A 43 13.60 -9.48 19.75
CA VAL A 43 13.64 -10.07 21.09
C VAL A 43 13.95 -9.00 22.13
N LEU A 44 14.92 -8.12 21.86
CA LEU A 44 15.26 -7.02 22.77
C LEU A 44 14.09 -6.07 22.99
N CYS A 45 13.36 -5.67 21.96
CA CYS A 45 12.18 -4.84 22.13
C CYS A 45 11.12 -5.53 23.00
N LYS A 46 10.86 -6.83 22.79
CA LYS A 46 9.91 -7.59 23.61
C LYS A 46 10.36 -7.68 25.08
N LEU A 47 11.66 -7.81 25.34
CA LEU A 47 12.22 -7.84 26.69
C LEU A 47 12.21 -6.44 27.34
N LEU A 48 12.56 -5.40 26.58
CA LEU A 48 12.54 -4.01 27.01
C LEU A 48 11.13 -3.59 27.42
N PHE A 49 10.08 -4.06 26.75
CA PHE A 49 8.70 -3.74 27.11
C PHE A 49 7.95 -4.86 27.85
N ALA A 50 8.66 -5.90 28.30
CA ALA A 50 8.07 -6.94 29.14
C ALA A 50 7.71 -6.42 30.54
N ASP A 51 8.38 -5.37 31.01
CA ASP A 51 8.01 -4.64 32.23
C ASP A 51 7.04 -3.52 31.88
N ASP A 52 5.93 -3.46 32.61
CA ASP A 52 4.89 -2.47 32.37
C ASP A 52 5.35 -1.07 32.77
N ASN A 53 6.32 -0.98 33.70
CA ASN A 53 6.82 0.25 34.27
C ASN A 53 8.01 0.85 33.50
N VAL A 54 8.23 0.44 32.25
CA VAL A 54 9.23 1.10 31.39
C VAL A 54 8.78 2.54 31.19
N ASP A 55 9.52 3.44 31.85
CA ASP A 55 9.39 4.86 31.73
C ASP A 55 10.17 5.38 30.52
N GLU A 56 9.93 6.63 30.20
CA GLU A 56 10.60 7.34 29.11
C GLU A 56 12.13 7.27 29.27
N ARG A 57 12.63 7.45 30.49
CA ARG A 57 14.06 7.40 30.79
C ARG A 57 14.69 6.05 30.41
N THR A 58 14.09 4.94 30.81
CA THR A 58 14.59 3.59 30.49
C THR A 58 14.63 3.38 28.96
N PHE A 59 13.63 3.88 28.25
CA PHE A 59 13.59 3.82 26.80
C PHE A 59 14.74 4.63 26.16
N TYR A 60 14.92 5.90 26.55
CA TYR A 60 16.01 6.72 26.00
C TYR A 60 17.40 6.20 26.39
N GLU A 61 17.56 5.63 27.59
CA GLU A 61 18.81 4.96 27.98
C GLU A 61 19.12 3.77 27.07
N PHE A 62 18.11 2.98 26.68
CA PHE A 62 18.26 1.93 25.68
C PHE A 62 18.59 2.49 24.29
N MET A 63 18.09 3.67 23.93
CA MET A 63 18.32 4.26 22.60
C MET A 63 19.67 4.97 22.43
N LYS A 64 20.40 5.29 23.50
CA LYS A 64 21.71 5.97 23.42
C LYS A 64 22.70 5.35 22.41
N PRO A 65 22.84 4.01 22.29
CA PRO A 65 23.69 3.42 21.27
C PRO A 65 23.21 3.65 19.83
N PHE A 66 21.89 3.75 19.60
CA PHE A 66 21.35 4.20 18.31
C PHE A 66 21.70 5.66 18.05
N ASP A 67 21.54 6.55 19.03
CA ASP A 67 21.88 7.98 18.91
C ASP A 67 23.34 8.13 18.46
N MET A 68 24.26 7.44 19.10
CA MET A 68 25.69 7.49 18.74
C MET A 68 25.97 7.04 17.31
N ARG A 69 25.24 6.05 16.78
CA ARG A 69 25.41 5.59 15.39
C ARG A 69 24.80 6.58 14.39
N ILE A 70 23.61 7.09 14.66
CA ILE A 70 22.89 7.98 13.73
C ILE A 70 23.44 9.41 13.77
N ASN A 71 23.89 9.90 14.93
CA ASN A 71 24.49 11.24 15.07
C ASN A 71 25.76 11.40 14.22
N ASN A 72 26.48 10.33 13.90
CA ASN A 72 27.61 10.38 12.96
C ASN A 72 27.16 10.60 11.51
N LEU A 73 25.89 10.33 11.19
CA LEU A 73 25.26 10.47 9.88
C LEU A 73 24.51 11.80 9.73
N GLY A 74 24.04 12.39 10.84
CA GLY A 74 23.30 13.65 10.86
C GLY A 74 24.04 14.83 10.18
N PRO A 75 25.32 15.09 10.51
CA PRO A 75 26.12 16.19 9.96
C PRO A 75 26.45 16.09 8.47
N LEU A 76 26.22 14.94 7.83
CA LEU A 76 26.45 14.79 6.39
C LEU A 76 25.53 15.76 5.65
N ASP A 77 26.06 16.71 4.89
CA ASP A 77 25.31 17.83 4.30
C ASP A 77 25.17 17.75 2.77
N SER A 78 25.81 16.78 2.12
CA SER A 78 25.79 16.59 0.67
C SER A 78 25.48 15.15 0.24
N ILE A 79 24.96 14.98 -0.98
CA ILE A 79 24.69 13.66 -1.57
C ILE A 79 25.99 12.84 -1.68
N GLU A 80 27.10 13.48 -2.00
CA GLU A 80 28.43 12.87 -2.12
C GLU A 80 28.94 12.31 -0.78
N ALA A 81 28.61 12.98 0.33
CA ALA A 81 28.94 12.51 1.68
C ALA A 81 28.12 11.26 2.05
N PHE A 82 26.86 11.19 1.60
CA PHE A 82 26.02 9.99 1.75
C PHE A 82 26.51 8.84 0.88
N ARG A 83 27.07 9.11 -0.31
CA ARG A 83 27.53 8.11 -1.30
C ARG A 83 28.88 7.44 -0.98
N GLN A 84 29.30 7.47 0.28
CA GLN A 84 30.48 6.73 0.74
C GLN A 84 30.10 5.31 1.16
N GLU A 85 30.92 4.32 0.82
CA GLU A 85 30.62 2.91 1.10
C GLU A 85 30.48 2.61 2.62
N GLY A 86 31.31 3.26 3.44
CA GLY A 86 31.19 3.17 4.90
C GLY A 86 29.86 3.73 5.42
N THR A 87 29.41 4.86 4.85
CA THR A 87 28.12 5.48 5.15
C THR A 87 26.96 4.61 4.69
N ARG A 88 27.05 4.01 3.49
CA ARG A 88 26.07 3.07 2.95
C ARG A 88 25.81 1.93 3.92
N ARG A 89 26.88 1.26 4.35
CA ARG A 89 26.81 0.13 5.27
C ARG A 89 26.25 0.55 6.62
N ALA A 90 26.73 1.66 7.19
CA ALA A 90 26.23 2.17 8.46
C ALA A 90 24.71 2.48 8.43
N LEU A 91 24.22 3.06 7.33
CA LEU A 91 22.80 3.32 7.12
C LEU A 91 21.98 2.03 7.05
N CYS A 92 22.37 1.09 6.20
CA CYS A 92 21.71 -0.21 6.10
C CYS A 92 21.63 -0.90 7.45
N ASP A 93 22.76 -0.95 8.16
CA ASP A 93 22.89 -1.60 9.44
C ASP A 93 21.96 -0.98 10.49
N VAL A 94 21.94 0.36 10.61
CA VAL A 94 21.12 1.02 11.63
C VAL A 94 19.63 0.81 11.35
N PHE A 95 19.18 0.89 10.09
CA PHE A 95 17.77 0.74 9.73
C PHE A 95 17.29 -0.71 9.77
N ILE A 96 18.17 -1.70 9.53
CA ILE A 96 17.87 -3.12 9.79
C ILE A 96 17.60 -3.35 11.28
N ASP A 97 18.47 -2.81 12.14
CA ASP A 97 18.33 -2.94 13.60
C ASP A 97 17.06 -2.24 14.10
N MET A 98 16.79 -1.03 13.61
CA MET A 98 15.58 -0.27 13.95
C MET A 98 14.31 -0.96 13.45
N TYR A 99 14.34 -1.54 12.23
CA TYR A 99 13.22 -2.34 11.72
C TYR A 99 12.94 -3.53 12.64
N GLY A 100 13.98 -4.27 13.05
CA GLY A 100 13.84 -5.34 14.03
C GLY A 100 13.28 -4.84 15.36
N PHE A 101 13.72 -3.68 15.83
CA PHE A 101 13.30 -3.14 17.11
C PHE A 101 11.84 -2.64 17.12
N ILE A 102 11.36 -2.01 16.04
CA ILE A 102 10.00 -1.47 15.98
C ILE A 102 8.94 -2.52 15.61
N SER A 103 9.33 -3.61 14.92
CA SER A 103 8.37 -4.60 14.42
C SER A 103 7.56 -5.36 15.48
N PRO A 104 7.97 -5.57 16.73
CA PRO A 104 7.12 -6.19 17.75
C PRO A 104 6.29 -5.18 18.54
N MET A 105 6.45 -3.87 18.33
CA MET A 105 5.66 -2.85 19.03
C MET A 105 4.20 -2.87 18.55
N GLN A 106 3.27 -3.14 19.48
CA GLN A 106 1.83 -3.22 19.20
C GLN A 106 1.02 -2.13 19.90
N THR A 107 1.55 -1.50 20.95
CA THR A 107 0.80 -0.50 21.72
C THR A 107 1.11 0.91 21.25
N ARG A 108 0.12 1.81 21.32
CA ARG A 108 0.32 3.25 21.08
C ARG A 108 1.41 3.82 21.99
N ARG A 109 1.44 3.44 23.27
CA ARG A 109 2.43 3.95 24.23
C ARG A 109 3.87 3.69 23.79
N HIS A 110 4.19 2.45 23.42
CA HIS A 110 5.55 2.08 23.00
C HIS A 110 5.91 2.73 21.66
N PHE A 111 4.94 2.80 20.75
CA PHE A 111 5.15 3.44 19.46
C PHE A 111 5.42 4.94 19.60
N VAL A 112 4.68 5.66 20.45
CA VAL A 112 4.87 7.10 20.67
C VAL A 112 6.27 7.41 21.21
N LEU A 113 6.79 6.64 22.18
CA LEU A 113 8.19 6.78 22.63
C LEU A 113 9.19 6.68 21.47
N PHE A 114 9.01 5.69 20.60
CA PHE A 114 9.85 5.51 19.43
C PHE A 114 9.66 6.63 18.39
N PHE A 115 8.41 7.04 18.17
CA PHE A 115 8.06 8.10 17.23
C PHE A 115 8.71 9.42 17.65
N ASP A 116 8.56 9.84 18.90
CA ASP A 116 9.08 11.11 19.40
C ASP A 116 10.61 11.15 19.34
N TRP A 117 11.27 10.03 19.65
CA TRP A 117 12.71 9.85 19.50
C TRP A 117 13.18 9.89 18.03
N PHE A 118 12.54 9.12 17.14
CA PHE A 118 12.98 8.98 15.76
C PHE A 118 12.59 10.19 14.90
N TYR A 119 11.34 10.63 14.98
CA TYR A 119 10.77 11.58 14.04
C TYR A 119 11.38 12.97 14.20
N THR A 120 11.61 13.40 15.44
CA THR A 120 12.13 14.72 15.78
C THR A 120 13.58 14.91 15.34
N GLU A 121 14.42 13.90 15.51
CA GLU A 121 15.88 14.02 15.35
C GLU A 121 16.40 13.35 14.07
N TYR A 122 15.78 12.26 13.61
CA TYR A 122 16.42 11.31 12.68
C TYR A 122 15.65 11.04 11.39
N SER A 123 14.38 11.46 11.28
CA SER A 123 13.57 11.33 10.05
C SER A 123 14.27 11.89 8.81
N SER A 124 14.88 13.07 8.94
CA SER A 124 15.60 13.75 7.84
C SER A 124 16.82 12.97 7.33
N VAL A 125 17.48 12.17 8.17
CA VAL A 125 18.61 11.31 7.77
C VAL A 125 18.10 10.20 6.86
N LEU A 126 16.95 9.60 7.19
CA LEU A 126 16.32 8.58 6.34
C LEU A 126 15.97 9.16 4.97
N LEU A 127 15.32 10.32 4.92
CA LEU A 127 14.88 10.95 3.66
C LEU A 127 16.07 11.22 2.72
N ARG A 128 17.13 11.83 3.26
CA ARG A 128 18.36 12.13 2.51
C ARG A 128 19.09 10.87 2.07
N ALA A 129 19.10 9.83 2.90
CA ALA A 129 19.70 8.55 2.53
C ALA A 129 18.94 7.86 1.39
N VAL A 130 17.61 7.87 1.40
CA VAL A 130 16.78 7.36 0.30
C VAL A 130 17.07 8.15 -0.98
N GLU A 131 17.12 9.47 -0.92
CA GLU A 131 17.44 10.31 -2.07
C GLU A 131 18.85 10.03 -2.63
N ALA A 132 19.85 9.91 -1.76
CA ALA A 132 21.23 9.73 -2.19
C ALA A 132 21.51 8.35 -2.83
N TRP A 133 20.88 7.30 -2.30
CA TRP A 133 21.16 5.91 -2.68
C TRP A 133 20.14 5.30 -3.63
N SER A 134 18.99 5.92 -3.90
CA SER A 134 18.03 5.34 -4.84
C SER A 134 18.62 5.26 -6.26
N PRO A 135 18.43 4.13 -6.99
CA PRO A 135 17.65 2.94 -6.64
C PRO A 135 18.50 1.75 -6.15
N ASP A 136 19.68 1.97 -5.57
CA ASP A 136 20.57 0.91 -5.08
C ASP A 136 19.83 -0.03 -4.09
N PRO A 137 20.05 -1.36 -4.15
CA PRO A 137 19.42 -2.31 -3.25
C PRO A 137 19.64 -2.03 -1.75
N ALA A 138 20.66 -1.26 -1.36
CA ALA A 138 20.85 -0.76 0.00
C ALA A 138 19.60 -0.04 0.55
N VAL A 139 18.88 0.69 -0.32
CA VAL A 139 17.68 1.45 0.04
C VAL A 139 16.54 0.53 0.52
N ASN A 140 16.54 -0.76 0.14
CA ASN A 140 15.51 -1.71 0.56
C ASN A 140 15.41 -1.84 2.09
N ALA A 141 16.51 -1.71 2.83
CA ALA A 141 16.50 -1.72 4.30
C ALA A 141 15.74 -0.52 4.86
N LEU A 142 15.95 0.66 4.29
CA LEU A 142 15.30 1.91 4.68
C LEU A 142 13.80 1.88 4.34
N LEU A 143 13.45 1.40 3.14
CA LEU A 143 12.04 1.24 2.74
C LEU A 143 11.32 0.21 3.61
N SER A 144 11.98 -0.89 3.98
CA SER A 144 11.40 -1.90 4.87
C SER A 144 11.15 -1.34 6.27
N PHE A 145 12.12 -0.61 6.83
CA PHE A 145 11.94 0.14 8.07
C PHE A 145 10.75 1.10 7.99
N TYR A 146 10.70 1.92 6.94
CA TYR A 146 9.66 2.95 6.83
C TYR A 146 8.27 2.34 6.59
N SER A 147 8.18 1.28 5.78
CA SER A 147 6.97 0.48 5.60
C SER A 147 6.45 -0.07 6.92
N GLU A 148 7.34 -0.49 7.82
CA GLU A 148 6.97 -0.91 9.15
C GLU A 148 6.54 0.28 10.01
N PHE A 149 7.29 1.39 10.00
CA PHE A 149 6.99 2.62 10.74
C PHE A 149 5.57 3.16 10.48
N VAL A 150 5.13 3.17 9.21
CA VAL A 150 3.78 3.63 8.82
C VAL A 150 2.67 2.58 9.01
N HIS A 151 2.98 1.40 9.53
CA HIS A 151 2.01 0.33 9.70
C HIS A 151 1.19 0.47 10.99
N ASN A 152 -0.12 0.67 10.87
CA ASN A 152 -1.04 0.78 12.01
C ASN A 152 -1.44 -0.60 12.61
N LYS A 153 -0.47 -1.34 13.15
CA LYS A 153 -0.74 -2.62 13.82
C LYS A 153 -1.45 -2.39 15.14
N SER A 154 -2.53 -3.14 15.38
CA SER A 154 -3.27 -3.09 16.65
C SER A 154 -3.63 -1.66 17.08
N GLN A 155 -3.91 -0.77 16.13
CA GLN A 155 -4.23 0.64 16.37
C GLN A 155 -3.11 1.44 17.07
N ARG A 156 -1.83 1.05 16.90
CA ARG A 156 -0.68 1.77 17.49
C ARG A 156 -0.51 3.20 16.98
N LEU A 157 -0.98 3.50 15.76
CA LEU A 157 -0.96 4.82 15.13
C LEU A 157 -2.22 5.64 15.41
N GLY A 158 -2.97 5.33 16.48
CA GLY A 158 -4.14 6.10 16.89
C GLY A 158 -3.78 7.48 17.47
N PHE A 159 -3.30 8.40 16.62
CA PHE A 159 -3.02 9.78 16.99
C PHE A 159 -4.30 10.53 17.39
N GLU A 160 -4.12 11.61 18.16
CA GLU A 160 -5.23 12.51 18.45
C GLU A 160 -5.69 13.23 17.18
N VAL A 161 -6.99 13.56 17.08
CA VAL A 161 -7.56 14.20 15.87
C VAL A 161 -6.91 15.56 15.58
N SER A 162 -6.38 16.23 16.60
CA SER A 162 -5.63 17.49 16.51
C SER A 162 -4.16 17.31 16.15
N SER A 163 -3.63 16.08 16.16
CA SER A 163 -2.21 15.82 15.95
C SER A 163 -1.85 15.93 14.45
N PRO A 164 -0.77 16.66 14.11
CA PRO A 164 -0.28 16.70 12.74
C PRO A 164 0.52 15.44 12.34
N ASN A 165 0.79 14.53 13.28
CA ASN A 165 1.76 13.44 13.09
C ASN A 165 1.41 12.52 11.92
N GLY A 166 0.14 12.18 11.72
CA GLY A 166 -0.28 11.37 10.57
C GLY A 166 -0.01 12.06 9.23
N ILE A 167 -0.22 13.38 9.15
CA ILE A 167 0.03 14.18 7.96
C ILE A 167 1.54 14.28 7.70
N LEU A 168 2.32 14.53 8.75
CA LEU A 168 3.78 14.61 8.69
C LEU A 168 4.41 13.28 8.21
N MET A 169 3.97 12.16 8.79
CA MET A 169 4.37 10.81 8.32
C MET A 169 4.03 10.59 6.84
N PHE A 170 2.85 11.03 6.41
CA PHE A 170 2.47 10.86 5.01
C PHE A 170 3.32 11.71 4.05
N ARG A 171 3.70 12.94 4.45
CA ARG A 171 4.59 13.78 3.63
C ARG A 171 5.95 13.12 3.42
N ASP A 172 6.50 12.54 4.47
CA ASP A 172 7.74 11.77 4.40
C ASP A 172 7.57 10.52 3.53
N ALA A 173 6.43 9.81 3.67
CA ALA A 173 6.09 8.67 2.81
C ALA A 173 6.05 9.06 1.32
N SER A 174 5.41 10.19 1.00
CA SER A 174 5.38 10.75 -0.35
C SER A 174 6.79 11.04 -0.85
N GLN A 175 7.60 11.74 -0.07
CA GLN A 175 8.98 12.06 -0.46
C GLN A 175 9.81 10.81 -0.72
N ILE A 176 9.69 9.77 0.12
CA ILE A 176 10.38 8.49 -0.06
C ILE A 176 9.96 7.82 -1.37
N VAL A 177 8.66 7.68 -1.59
CA VAL A 177 8.11 7.05 -2.80
C VAL A 177 8.52 7.81 -4.06
N CYS A 178 8.45 9.13 -4.04
CA CYS A 178 8.83 9.98 -5.17
C CYS A 178 10.35 9.96 -5.43
N SER A 179 11.19 10.03 -4.39
CA SER A 179 12.65 9.99 -4.53
C SER A 179 13.15 8.65 -5.05
N PHE A 180 12.63 7.53 -4.51
CA PHE A 180 12.94 6.21 -5.05
C PHE A 180 12.39 6.03 -6.47
N GLY A 181 11.12 6.41 -6.65
CA GLY A 181 10.37 6.20 -7.88
C GLY A 181 10.98 6.89 -9.10
N ARG A 182 11.42 8.15 -8.95
CA ARG A 182 12.08 8.91 -10.04
C ARG A 182 13.33 8.22 -10.58
N GLU A 183 14.07 7.51 -9.74
CA GLU A 183 15.31 6.85 -10.15
C GLU A 183 15.06 5.43 -10.67
N ILE A 184 14.19 4.64 -10.03
CA ILE A 184 13.94 3.25 -10.44
C ILE A 184 13.28 3.14 -11.82
N VAL A 185 12.43 4.10 -12.21
CA VAL A 185 11.77 4.10 -13.53
C VAL A 185 12.79 4.24 -14.67
N LYS A 186 13.93 4.88 -14.41
CA LYS A 186 15.02 5.05 -15.38
C LYS A 186 15.91 3.80 -15.48
N GLN A 187 15.86 2.91 -14.50
CA GLN A 187 16.77 1.77 -14.40
C GLN A 187 16.39 0.65 -15.38
N GLN A 188 17.38 0.21 -16.14
CA GLN A 188 17.30 -0.95 -17.03
C GLN A 188 18.04 -2.12 -16.39
N ILE A 189 17.42 -3.30 -16.39
CA ILE A 189 18.02 -4.52 -15.85
C ILE A 189 18.31 -5.47 -17.01
N ALA A 190 19.58 -5.82 -17.21
CA ALA A 190 20.01 -6.73 -18.28
C ALA A 190 19.87 -8.21 -17.92
N ASP A 191 20.05 -8.55 -16.63
CA ASP A 191 19.91 -9.92 -16.12
C ASP A 191 18.54 -10.13 -15.49
N GLU A 192 17.69 -10.91 -16.14
CA GLU A 192 16.35 -11.26 -15.67
C GLU A 192 16.36 -11.90 -14.26
N ASN A 193 17.44 -12.61 -13.89
CA ASN A 193 17.55 -13.23 -12.56
C ASN A 193 17.73 -12.20 -11.43
N GLN A 194 18.22 -11.01 -11.76
CA GLN A 194 18.48 -9.92 -10.80
C GLN A 194 17.34 -8.90 -10.75
N LYS A 195 16.37 -9.01 -11.66
CA LYS A 195 15.25 -8.07 -11.81
C LYS A 195 14.45 -7.87 -10.53
N TYR A 196 14.22 -8.94 -9.77
CA TYR A 196 13.52 -8.79 -8.49
C TYR A 196 14.32 -7.95 -7.50
N GLU A 197 15.59 -8.29 -7.26
CA GLU A 197 16.40 -7.65 -6.23
C GLU A 197 16.70 -6.18 -6.54
N PHE A 198 17.01 -5.89 -7.81
CA PHE A 198 17.44 -4.55 -8.24
C PHE A 198 16.30 -3.66 -8.73
N LYS A 199 15.09 -4.20 -8.96
CA LYS A 199 13.94 -3.42 -9.42
C LYS A 199 12.69 -3.65 -8.59
N TYR A 200 12.15 -4.87 -8.61
CA TYR A 200 10.81 -5.11 -8.06
C TYR A 200 10.73 -5.09 -6.53
N ARG A 201 11.81 -5.40 -5.81
CA ARG A 201 11.83 -5.40 -4.35
C ARG A 201 11.59 -4.00 -3.77
N GLY A 202 12.23 -2.98 -4.35
CA GLY A 202 12.03 -1.59 -3.93
C GLY A 202 10.65 -1.06 -4.32
N ILE A 203 10.16 -1.39 -5.52
CA ILE A 203 8.80 -1.05 -5.96
C ILE A 203 7.74 -1.67 -5.05
N ALA A 204 7.86 -2.96 -4.72
CA ALA A 204 6.98 -3.66 -3.79
C ALA A 204 6.98 -3.02 -2.39
N SER A 205 8.13 -2.49 -1.96
CA SER A 205 8.24 -1.76 -0.70
C SER A 205 7.51 -0.41 -0.75
N CYS A 206 7.59 0.31 -1.87
CA CYS A 206 6.81 1.55 -2.09
C CYS A 206 5.30 1.28 -2.08
N PHE A 207 4.84 0.20 -2.74
CA PHE A 207 3.44 -0.22 -2.69
C PHE A 207 2.99 -0.54 -1.27
N SER A 208 3.86 -1.20 -0.49
CA SER A 208 3.59 -1.51 0.91
C SER A 208 3.52 -0.25 1.80
N ILE A 209 4.39 0.74 1.57
CA ILE A 209 4.36 2.02 2.29
C ILE A 209 3.03 2.73 2.02
N LEU A 210 2.67 2.90 0.74
CA LEU A 210 1.48 3.68 0.39
C LEU A 210 0.19 2.96 0.83
N SER A 211 0.06 1.65 0.60
CA SER A 211 -1.11 0.88 1.03
C SER A 211 -1.37 0.99 2.54
N LYS A 212 -0.32 0.94 3.36
CA LYS A 212 -0.42 1.11 4.82
C LYS A 212 -0.80 2.53 5.24
N CYS A 213 -0.38 3.54 4.48
CA CYS A 213 -0.80 4.92 4.71
C CYS A 213 -2.29 5.10 4.37
N LEU A 214 -2.72 4.65 3.19
CA LEU A 214 -4.10 4.78 2.73
C LEU A 214 -5.08 3.98 3.60
N GLY A 215 -4.78 2.71 3.87
CA GLY A 215 -5.63 1.81 4.67
C GLY A 215 -5.48 1.97 6.18
N GLY A 216 -4.52 2.77 6.65
CA GLY A 216 -4.15 2.85 8.07
C GLY A 216 -5.15 3.59 8.95
N ARG A 217 -6.01 4.45 8.38
CA ARG A 217 -7.03 5.25 9.07
C ARG A 217 -6.51 6.17 10.19
N TYR A 218 -5.26 6.61 10.09
CA TYR A 218 -4.65 7.59 11.00
C TYR A 218 -4.24 8.89 10.30
N ILE A 219 -4.48 9.00 8.99
CA ILE A 219 -4.14 10.15 8.16
C ILE A 219 -5.44 10.77 7.67
N ASN A 220 -5.60 12.07 7.86
CA ASN A 220 -6.73 12.82 7.31
C ASN A 220 -6.35 13.46 5.97
N PHE A 221 -6.58 12.73 4.88
CA PHE A 221 -6.27 13.21 3.53
C PHE A 221 -7.05 14.45 3.11
N GLY A 222 -8.25 14.66 3.66
CA GLY A 222 -9.04 15.87 3.42
C GLY A 222 -8.32 17.15 3.85
N VAL A 223 -7.47 17.08 4.88
CA VAL A 223 -6.67 18.21 5.35
C VAL A 223 -5.58 18.57 4.33
N LEU A 224 -4.92 17.58 3.73
CA LEU A 224 -3.90 17.80 2.70
C LEU A 224 -4.49 18.56 1.51
N TRP A 225 -5.66 18.13 1.02
CA TRP A 225 -6.34 18.83 -0.08
C TRP A 225 -6.82 20.24 0.30
N LEU A 226 -7.34 20.42 1.52
CA LEU A 226 -7.78 21.73 2.00
C LEU A 226 -6.63 22.75 2.01
N TYR A 227 -5.44 22.32 2.43
CA TYR A 227 -4.24 23.17 2.46
C TYR A 227 -3.44 23.16 1.16
N ARG A 228 -3.94 22.50 0.10
CA ARG A 228 -3.26 22.37 -1.20
C ARG A 228 -1.85 21.78 -1.09
N ASP A 229 -1.68 20.85 -0.16
CA ASP A 229 -0.46 20.05 -0.04
C ASP A 229 -0.41 19.03 -1.18
N LYS A 230 0.69 19.03 -1.93
CA LYS A 230 0.88 18.19 -3.13
C LYS A 230 1.33 16.77 -2.83
N ALA A 231 1.65 16.46 -1.56
CA ALA A 231 2.23 15.16 -1.21
C ALA A 231 1.36 13.97 -1.67
N ILE A 232 0.03 14.09 -1.55
CA ILE A 232 -0.84 12.99 -2.00
C ILE A 232 -0.83 12.84 -3.51
N ASP A 233 -0.95 13.95 -4.25
CA ASP A 233 -0.99 13.93 -5.71
C ASP A 233 0.35 13.41 -6.27
N GLU A 234 1.48 13.88 -5.75
CA GLU A 234 2.82 13.42 -6.15
C GLU A 234 3.05 11.93 -5.85
N ALA A 235 2.58 11.45 -4.70
CA ALA A 235 2.70 10.04 -4.33
C ALA A 235 1.83 9.15 -5.23
N LEU A 236 0.58 9.56 -5.52
CA LEU A 236 -0.33 8.82 -6.38
C LEU A 236 0.17 8.76 -7.82
N ASP A 237 0.60 9.90 -8.38
CA ASP A 237 1.17 9.97 -9.73
C ASP A 237 2.41 9.08 -9.87
N MET A 238 3.30 9.12 -8.88
CA MET A 238 4.49 8.26 -8.88
C MET A 238 4.12 6.78 -8.81
N ILE A 239 3.13 6.41 -8.00
CA ILE A 239 2.74 5.01 -7.83
C ILE A 239 2.08 4.45 -9.08
N ILE A 240 1.27 5.24 -9.81
CA ILE A 240 0.76 4.85 -11.11
C ILE A 240 1.91 4.64 -12.11
N GLN A 241 2.92 5.50 -12.12
CA GLN A 241 4.11 5.31 -12.95
C GLN A 241 4.89 4.04 -12.58
N LEU A 242 5.03 3.73 -11.29
CA LEU A 242 5.65 2.49 -10.81
C LEU A 242 4.86 1.25 -11.23
N MET A 243 3.52 1.30 -11.17
CA MET A 243 2.65 0.23 -11.67
C MET A 243 2.89 -0.02 -13.16
N LEU A 244 2.89 1.04 -13.98
CA LEU A 244 3.14 0.95 -15.42
C LEU A 244 4.56 0.45 -15.77
N ASN A 245 5.53 0.59 -14.86
CA ASN A 245 6.91 0.14 -15.08
C ASN A 245 7.11 -1.38 -14.84
N ILE A 246 6.03 -2.10 -14.48
CA ILE A 246 6.00 -3.55 -14.31
C ILE A 246 5.27 -4.17 -15.51
N PRO A 247 5.93 -4.99 -16.34
CA PRO A 247 5.24 -5.79 -17.37
C PRO A 247 4.19 -6.71 -16.73
N LEU A 248 3.03 -6.87 -17.38
CA LEU A 248 1.96 -7.75 -16.86
C LEU A 248 2.45 -9.20 -16.67
N ASP A 249 3.29 -9.71 -17.58
CA ASP A 249 3.88 -11.06 -17.49
C ASP A 249 4.73 -11.24 -16.22
N ASP A 250 5.37 -10.18 -15.75
CA ASP A 250 6.16 -10.21 -14.51
C ASP A 250 5.29 -10.11 -13.26
N LEU A 251 4.15 -9.42 -13.34
CA LEU A 251 3.34 -9.05 -12.18
C LEU A 251 2.98 -10.25 -11.31
N LEU A 252 2.48 -11.33 -11.92
CA LEU A 252 2.14 -12.56 -11.20
C LEU A 252 3.32 -13.52 -11.02
N SER A 253 4.37 -13.39 -11.83
CA SER A 253 5.58 -14.22 -11.75
C SER A 253 6.40 -13.98 -10.48
N PHE A 254 6.26 -12.81 -9.85
CA PHE A 254 6.93 -12.48 -8.58
C PHE A 254 5.91 -12.36 -7.42
N PRO A 255 5.74 -13.39 -6.57
CA PRO A 255 4.66 -13.43 -5.56
C PRO A 255 4.63 -12.27 -4.57
N LYS A 256 5.80 -11.79 -4.14
CA LYS A 256 5.93 -10.65 -3.22
C LYS A 256 5.51 -9.34 -3.89
N LEU A 257 5.88 -9.16 -5.16
CA LEU A 257 5.46 -8.02 -5.96
C LEU A 257 3.94 -8.04 -6.15
N SER A 258 3.41 -9.16 -6.66
CA SER A 258 1.97 -9.39 -6.84
C SER A 258 1.18 -9.04 -5.58
N SER A 259 1.56 -9.62 -4.43
CA SER A 259 0.86 -9.38 -3.16
C SER A 259 0.85 -7.89 -2.78
N SER A 260 1.98 -7.20 -2.91
CA SER A 260 2.07 -5.77 -2.59
C SER A 260 1.30 -4.88 -3.59
N PHE A 261 1.33 -5.22 -4.88
CA PHE A 261 0.63 -4.50 -5.94
C PHE A 261 -0.88 -4.56 -5.73
N PHE A 262 -1.43 -5.78 -5.56
CA PHE A 262 -2.88 -5.93 -5.42
C PHE A 262 -3.40 -5.40 -4.08
N HIS A 263 -2.62 -5.52 -3.00
CA HIS A 263 -2.98 -4.88 -1.73
C HIS A 263 -3.09 -3.36 -1.88
N LEU A 264 -2.11 -2.74 -2.55
CA LEU A 264 -2.17 -1.32 -2.87
C LEU A 264 -3.36 -0.96 -3.77
N LEU A 265 -3.61 -1.75 -4.82
CA LEU A 265 -4.70 -1.48 -5.76
C LEU A 265 -6.08 -1.53 -5.07
N ASP A 266 -6.28 -2.48 -4.15
CA ASP A 266 -7.49 -2.51 -3.30
C ASP A 266 -7.61 -1.23 -2.46
N GLU A 267 -6.56 -0.82 -1.75
CA GLU A 267 -6.61 0.42 -0.93
C GLU A 267 -6.77 1.68 -1.78
N LEU A 268 -6.16 1.74 -2.97
CA LEU A 268 -6.25 2.85 -3.91
C LEU A 268 -7.69 3.01 -4.45
N THR A 269 -8.32 1.90 -4.85
CA THR A 269 -9.65 1.90 -5.48
C THR A 269 -10.80 2.17 -4.51
N ARG A 270 -10.58 2.11 -3.20
CA ARG A 270 -11.63 2.40 -2.21
C ARG A 270 -12.12 3.85 -2.26
N GLU A 271 -11.19 4.79 -2.34
CA GLU A 271 -11.51 6.23 -2.32
C GLU A 271 -10.57 7.04 -3.22
N GLN A 272 -9.25 6.83 -3.09
CA GLN A 272 -8.26 7.74 -3.67
C GLN A 272 -8.27 7.75 -5.20
N LEU A 273 -8.41 6.59 -5.85
CA LEU A 273 -8.52 6.53 -7.32
C LEU A 273 -9.71 7.35 -7.83
N MET A 274 -10.84 7.28 -7.11
CA MET A 274 -12.07 7.99 -7.46
C MET A 274 -11.95 9.50 -7.21
N ALA A 275 -11.05 9.91 -6.31
CA ALA A 275 -10.77 11.30 -6.02
C ALA A 275 -9.77 11.93 -7.02
N MET A 276 -8.98 11.12 -7.73
CA MET A 276 -8.04 11.63 -8.73
C MET A 276 -8.77 12.30 -9.90
N PRO A 277 -8.27 13.44 -10.41
CA PRO A 277 -8.92 14.17 -11.49
C PRO A 277 -8.97 13.37 -12.80
N ASN A 278 -7.91 12.61 -13.10
CA ASN A 278 -7.83 11.65 -14.20
C ASN A 278 -6.58 10.77 -14.05
N ILE A 279 -6.53 9.66 -14.77
CA ILE A 279 -5.31 8.91 -15.08
C ILE A 279 -5.16 8.76 -16.60
N SER A 280 -3.99 8.34 -17.09
CA SER A 280 -3.84 8.11 -18.53
C SER A 280 -4.68 6.91 -19.00
N PRO A 281 -5.16 6.88 -20.26
CA PRO A 281 -5.87 5.72 -20.80
C PRO A 281 -5.05 4.43 -20.72
N GLU A 282 -3.74 4.52 -20.90
CA GLU A 282 -2.80 3.39 -20.79
C GLU A 282 -2.76 2.86 -19.36
N ALA A 283 -2.71 3.75 -18.36
CA ALA A 283 -2.78 3.38 -16.95
C ALA A 283 -4.09 2.66 -16.63
N PHE A 284 -5.22 3.19 -17.11
CA PHE A 284 -6.52 2.58 -16.93
C PHE A 284 -6.56 1.16 -17.51
N VAL A 285 -6.20 0.99 -18.78
CA VAL A 285 -6.21 -0.33 -19.43
C VAL A 285 -5.29 -1.31 -18.70
N TYR A 286 -4.08 -0.88 -18.34
CA TYR A 286 -3.14 -1.70 -17.57
C TYR A 286 -3.73 -2.17 -16.25
N LEU A 287 -4.36 -1.28 -15.46
CA LEU A 287 -4.97 -1.63 -14.18
C LEU A 287 -6.12 -2.63 -14.34
N MET A 288 -6.94 -2.48 -15.38
CA MET A 288 -8.05 -3.40 -15.63
C MET A 288 -7.55 -4.78 -16.09
N GLN A 289 -6.51 -4.84 -16.93
CA GLN A 289 -5.86 -6.09 -17.33
C GLN A 289 -5.16 -6.78 -16.14
N ALA A 290 -4.48 -6.00 -15.29
CA ALA A 290 -3.91 -6.52 -14.05
C ALA A 290 -5.00 -7.10 -13.13
N CYS A 291 -6.16 -6.43 -13.00
CA CYS A 291 -7.29 -6.97 -12.25
C CYS A 291 -7.78 -8.30 -12.83
N GLU A 292 -7.91 -8.40 -14.15
CA GLU A 292 -8.32 -9.64 -14.83
C GLU A 292 -7.38 -10.81 -14.50
N GLN A 293 -6.07 -10.62 -14.69
CA GLN A 293 -5.07 -11.63 -14.34
C GLN A 293 -5.05 -11.94 -12.83
N GLY A 294 -5.23 -10.91 -11.99
CA GLY A 294 -5.24 -11.05 -10.53
C GLY A 294 -6.38 -11.92 -10.02
N VAL A 295 -7.55 -11.88 -10.66
CA VAL A 295 -8.70 -12.73 -10.34
C VAL A 295 -8.41 -14.21 -10.63
N GLU A 296 -7.61 -14.49 -11.68
CA GLU A 296 -7.18 -15.85 -12.04
C GLU A 296 -6.00 -16.35 -11.18
N SER A 297 -5.46 -15.53 -10.28
CA SER A 297 -4.34 -15.92 -9.44
C SER A 297 -4.65 -17.14 -8.56
N SER A 298 -3.64 -17.99 -8.37
CA SER A 298 -3.68 -19.10 -7.41
C SER A 298 -3.57 -18.65 -5.96
N ASN A 299 -3.15 -17.40 -5.70
CA ASN A 299 -3.10 -16.84 -4.36
C ASN A 299 -4.44 -16.19 -4.01
N SER A 300 -5.17 -16.80 -3.07
CA SER A 300 -6.48 -16.33 -2.57
C SER A 300 -6.48 -14.85 -2.15
N LEU A 301 -5.39 -14.35 -1.51
CA LEU A 301 -5.32 -12.94 -1.12
C LEU A 301 -5.20 -12.00 -2.32
N VAL A 302 -4.38 -12.36 -3.31
CA VAL A 302 -4.24 -11.60 -4.56
C VAL A 302 -5.57 -11.53 -5.28
N ARG A 303 -6.23 -12.69 -5.44
CA ARG A 303 -7.56 -12.82 -6.02
C ARG A 303 -8.59 -11.95 -5.29
N ALA A 304 -8.62 -12.01 -3.96
CA ALA A 304 -9.56 -11.24 -3.15
C ALA A 304 -9.35 -9.73 -3.31
N HIS A 305 -8.10 -9.26 -3.34
CA HIS A 305 -7.79 -7.85 -3.58
C HIS A 305 -8.14 -7.40 -5.00
N ALA A 306 -7.86 -8.20 -6.03
CA ALA A 306 -8.28 -7.92 -7.40
C ALA A 306 -9.82 -7.85 -7.52
N CYS A 307 -10.54 -8.79 -6.92
CA CYS A 307 -12.00 -8.77 -6.85
C CYS A 307 -12.55 -7.52 -6.15
N SER A 308 -11.91 -7.11 -5.04
CA SER A 308 -12.27 -5.89 -4.31
C SER A 308 -12.06 -4.65 -5.16
N ALA A 309 -10.93 -4.57 -5.88
CA ALA A 309 -10.62 -3.46 -6.78
C ALA A 309 -11.66 -3.33 -7.91
N ILE A 310 -11.99 -4.44 -8.58
CA ILE A 310 -13.04 -4.48 -9.62
C ILE A 310 -14.38 -4.04 -9.03
N TYR A 311 -14.74 -4.56 -7.85
CA TYR A 311 -15.98 -4.20 -7.18
C TYR A 311 -16.05 -2.70 -6.87
N ASN A 312 -14.99 -2.12 -6.32
CA ASN A 312 -14.94 -0.70 -5.98
C ASN A 312 -15.12 0.19 -7.22
N ILE A 313 -14.42 -0.13 -8.31
CA ILE A 313 -14.54 0.56 -9.60
C ILE A 313 -15.96 0.44 -10.15
N CYS A 314 -16.48 -0.78 -10.27
CA CYS A 314 -17.81 -1.01 -10.84
C CYS A 314 -18.92 -0.40 -9.96
N SER A 315 -18.82 -0.51 -8.64
CA SER A 315 -19.79 0.06 -7.71
C SER A 315 -19.82 1.59 -7.79
N PHE A 316 -18.66 2.22 -7.93
CA PHE A 316 -18.58 3.67 -8.15
C PHE A 316 -19.27 4.07 -9.46
N VAL A 317 -18.99 3.36 -10.55
CA VAL A 317 -19.58 3.65 -11.88
C VAL A 317 -21.10 3.47 -11.88
N VAL A 318 -21.62 2.42 -11.22
CA VAL A 318 -23.07 2.24 -11.04
C VAL A 318 -23.68 3.44 -10.32
N LYS A 319 -23.08 3.89 -9.21
CA LYS A 319 -23.57 5.05 -8.45
C LYS A 319 -23.56 6.33 -9.27
N GLU A 320 -22.49 6.59 -10.02
CA GLU A 320 -22.40 7.78 -10.87
C GLU A 320 -23.41 7.75 -12.04
N THR A 321 -23.65 6.57 -12.61
CA THR A 321 -24.64 6.38 -13.67
C THR A 321 -26.05 6.62 -13.15
N GLU A 322 -26.41 6.03 -12.00
CA GLU A 322 -27.70 6.26 -11.36
C GLU A 322 -27.91 7.72 -10.96
N LYS A 323 -26.86 8.39 -10.48
CA LYS A 323 -26.89 9.82 -10.14
C LYS A 323 -27.18 10.67 -11.39
N ALA A 324 -26.47 10.42 -12.49
CA ALA A 324 -26.69 11.11 -13.76
C ALA A 324 -28.11 10.90 -14.31
N GLU A 325 -28.64 9.68 -14.23
CA GLU A 325 -30.02 9.36 -14.64
C GLU A 325 -31.05 10.11 -13.79
N ARG A 326 -30.87 10.16 -12.46
CA ARG A 326 -31.76 10.92 -11.55
C ARG A 326 -31.70 12.41 -11.84
N GLU A 327 -30.53 12.96 -12.13
CA GLU A 327 -30.37 14.37 -12.51
C GLU A 327 -31.07 14.69 -13.83
N ALA A 328 -30.96 13.81 -14.84
CA ALA A 328 -31.67 13.94 -16.11
C ALA A 328 -33.21 13.86 -15.96
N GLN A 329 -33.69 12.96 -15.10
CA GLN A 329 -35.12 12.85 -14.77
C GLN A 329 -35.64 14.10 -14.03
N ASN A 330 -34.86 14.64 -13.09
CA ASN A 330 -35.22 15.86 -12.37
C ASN A 330 -35.20 17.10 -13.28
N ALA A 331 -34.26 17.18 -14.23
CA ALA A 331 -34.19 18.27 -15.21
C ALA A 331 -35.37 18.25 -16.21
N SER A 332 -35.84 17.06 -16.59
CA SER A 332 -36.99 16.87 -17.49
C SER A 332 -38.35 17.02 -16.79
N SER A 333 -38.40 17.06 -15.45
CA SER A 333 -39.64 17.30 -14.70
C SER A 333 -40.25 18.68 -15.01
N SER A 334 -41.59 18.73 -15.07
CA SER A 334 -42.37 19.94 -15.32
C SER A 334 -42.63 20.78 -14.06
N ASP A 335 -42.26 20.27 -12.87
CA ASP A 335 -42.45 20.94 -11.58
C ASP A 335 -41.32 21.95 -11.31
N PRO A 336 -41.61 23.27 -11.27
CA PRO A 336 -40.60 24.30 -11.05
C PRO A 336 -39.90 24.21 -9.68
N LEU A 337 -40.49 23.54 -8.68
CA LEU A 337 -39.86 23.34 -7.36
C LEU A 337 -38.74 22.28 -7.40
N VAL A 338 -38.88 21.25 -8.25
CA VAL A 338 -37.87 20.20 -8.44
C VAL A 338 -36.67 20.76 -9.23
N ARG A 339 -36.93 21.58 -10.26
CA ARG A 339 -35.87 22.30 -11.01
C ARG A 339 -35.09 23.29 -10.16
N ARG A 340 -35.73 23.96 -9.20
CA ARG A 340 -35.03 24.87 -8.27
C ARG A 340 -34.14 24.11 -7.29
N ARG A 341 -34.58 22.96 -6.79
CA ARG A 341 -33.78 22.11 -5.88
C ARG A 341 -32.55 21.51 -6.56
N SER A 342 -32.64 21.08 -7.82
CA SER A 342 -31.48 20.55 -8.56
C SER A 342 -30.39 21.59 -8.80
N SER A 343 -30.77 22.85 -9.06
CA SER A 343 -29.80 23.96 -9.24
C SER A 343 -29.02 24.33 -7.97
N VAL A 344 -29.60 24.12 -6.78
CA VAL A 344 -28.97 24.50 -5.49
C VAL A 344 -28.08 23.37 -4.97
N ALA A 345 -28.42 22.10 -5.23
CA ALA A 345 -27.62 20.94 -4.81
C ALA A 345 -26.30 20.81 -5.60
N SER A 346 -26.24 21.34 -6.83
CA SER A 346 -25.04 21.29 -7.68
C SER A 346 -23.89 22.16 -7.18
N ASN A 347 -24.14 23.11 -6.28
CA ASN A 347 -23.14 24.09 -5.81
C ASN A 347 -22.24 23.61 -4.66
N ASN A 348 -22.49 22.43 -4.07
CA ASN A 348 -21.83 22.05 -2.80
C ASN A 348 -20.69 21.03 -2.91
N ASN A 349 -20.22 20.71 -4.11
CA ASN A 349 -18.95 19.99 -4.32
C ASN A 349 -18.31 20.50 -5.60
N ASN A 350 -16.99 20.74 -5.58
CA ASN A 350 -16.16 21.08 -6.75
C ASN A 350 -16.09 19.91 -7.77
N GLN A 351 -17.22 19.42 -8.29
CA GLN A 351 -17.27 18.49 -9.41
C GLN A 351 -17.58 19.28 -10.67
N ILE A 352 -16.56 19.34 -11.53
CA ILE A 352 -16.61 19.87 -12.90
C ILE A 352 -17.82 19.26 -13.61
N SER A 353 -18.66 20.10 -14.21
CA SER A 353 -19.79 19.66 -15.04
C SER A 353 -19.30 18.73 -16.16
N GLY A 354 -19.38 17.42 -15.94
CA GLY A 354 -18.90 16.38 -16.86
C GLY A 354 -19.01 14.99 -16.20
N SER A 355 -19.18 13.95 -17.00
CA SER A 355 -19.16 12.56 -16.52
C SER A 355 -17.75 12.24 -15.99
N HIS A 356 -17.67 11.54 -14.84
CA HIS A 356 -16.40 11.16 -14.24
C HIS A 356 -15.53 10.35 -15.23
N TRP A 357 -14.21 10.54 -15.22
CA TRP A 357 -13.29 9.95 -16.21
C TRP A 357 -13.40 8.43 -16.31
N LEU A 358 -13.65 7.72 -15.19
CA LEU A 358 -13.91 6.28 -15.18
C LEU A 358 -15.09 5.86 -16.06
N VAL A 359 -16.19 6.61 -16.02
CA VAL A 359 -17.37 6.33 -16.83
C VAL A 359 -17.04 6.53 -18.31
N ALA A 360 -16.30 7.59 -18.63
CA ALA A 360 -15.85 7.86 -19.99
C ALA A 360 -14.91 6.77 -20.53
N TYR A 361 -13.94 6.33 -19.73
CA TYR A 361 -12.99 5.28 -20.13
C TYR A 361 -13.66 3.91 -20.26
N LEU A 362 -14.61 3.55 -19.39
CA LEU A 362 -15.36 2.31 -19.55
C LEU A 362 -16.26 2.30 -20.79
N ALA A 363 -16.75 3.48 -21.21
CA ALA A 363 -17.45 3.62 -22.48
C ALA A 363 -16.49 3.53 -23.68
N GLN A 364 -15.28 4.10 -23.56
CA GLN A 364 -14.25 4.05 -24.59
C GLN A 364 -13.70 2.63 -24.80
N PHE A 365 -13.39 1.93 -23.70
CA PHE A 365 -12.85 0.57 -23.68
C PHE A 365 -13.97 -0.45 -23.39
N ASN A 366 -14.95 -0.50 -24.30
CA ASN A 366 -16.18 -1.28 -24.11
C ASN A 366 -15.99 -2.80 -23.96
N GLN A 367 -14.82 -3.36 -24.28
CA GLN A 367 -14.52 -4.79 -24.11
C GLN A 367 -14.06 -5.15 -22.70
N THR A 368 -13.62 -4.18 -21.90
CA THR A 368 -13.04 -4.43 -20.57
C THR A 368 -14.03 -5.08 -19.61
N LEU A 369 -15.25 -4.54 -19.48
CA LEU A 369 -16.26 -5.11 -18.57
C LEU A 369 -16.78 -6.47 -19.04
N PRO A 370 -17.09 -6.69 -20.34
CA PRO A 370 -17.42 -8.02 -20.85
C PRO A 370 -16.35 -9.08 -20.59
N SER A 371 -15.07 -8.75 -20.79
CA SER A 371 -13.96 -9.68 -20.54
C SER A 371 -13.91 -10.07 -19.06
N LEU A 372 -13.90 -9.08 -18.17
CA LEU A 372 -13.92 -9.30 -16.72
C LEU A 372 -15.14 -10.10 -16.25
N LEU A 373 -16.32 -9.84 -16.82
CA LEU A 373 -17.52 -10.61 -16.52
C LEU A 373 -17.33 -12.07 -16.93
N ALA A 374 -16.86 -12.33 -18.14
CA ALA A 374 -16.63 -13.68 -18.63
C ALA A 374 -15.63 -14.45 -17.76
N THR A 375 -14.52 -13.80 -17.37
CA THR A 375 -13.47 -14.37 -16.52
C THR A 375 -14.01 -14.69 -15.12
N VAL A 376 -14.61 -13.72 -14.42
CA VAL A 376 -15.18 -13.92 -13.07
C VAL A 376 -16.30 -14.96 -13.09
N PHE A 377 -17.20 -14.88 -14.05
CA PHE A 377 -18.34 -15.80 -14.15
C PHE A 377 -17.88 -17.22 -14.52
N GLY A 378 -16.89 -17.36 -15.41
CA GLY A 378 -16.27 -18.64 -15.73
C GLY A 378 -15.63 -19.30 -14.51
N LEU A 379 -14.88 -18.54 -13.71
CA LEU A 379 -14.28 -19.04 -12.47
C LEU A 379 -15.34 -19.47 -11.44
N VAL A 380 -16.48 -18.77 -11.35
CA VAL A 380 -17.56 -19.14 -10.44
C VAL A 380 -18.29 -20.41 -10.91
N LEU A 381 -18.46 -20.58 -12.21
CA LEU A 381 -19.22 -21.71 -12.77
C LEU A 381 -18.40 -23.00 -12.90
N PHE A 382 -17.13 -22.88 -13.27
CA PHE A 382 -16.33 -24.03 -13.70
C PHE A 382 -15.18 -24.38 -12.78
N ASP A 383 -14.77 -23.46 -11.89
CA ASP A 383 -13.64 -23.71 -10.99
C ASP A 383 -14.14 -24.10 -9.59
N ASP A 384 -13.54 -25.15 -9.02
CA ASP A 384 -13.83 -25.64 -7.65
C ASP A 384 -13.11 -24.77 -6.60
N ASN A 385 -13.15 -23.44 -6.78
CA ASN A 385 -12.46 -22.48 -5.92
C ASN A 385 -13.20 -22.30 -4.59
N SER A 386 -12.45 -22.35 -3.49
CA SER A 386 -12.98 -22.04 -2.14
C SER A 386 -13.31 -20.54 -1.92
N ASP A 387 -12.86 -19.66 -2.83
CA ASP A 387 -13.01 -18.19 -2.72
C ASP A 387 -14.30 -17.65 -3.37
N GLN A 388 -15.37 -18.43 -3.47
CA GLN A 388 -16.63 -18.01 -4.10
C GLN A 388 -17.18 -16.68 -3.53
N TRP A 389 -16.96 -16.45 -2.23
CA TRP A 389 -17.32 -15.18 -1.59
C TRP A 389 -16.66 -13.97 -2.25
N SER A 390 -15.35 -14.03 -2.49
CA SER A 390 -14.59 -12.95 -3.10
C SER A 390 -15.02 -12.69 -4.54
N LEU A 391 -15.23 -13.76 -5.31
CA LEU A 391 -15.66 -13.69 -6.72
C LEU A 391 -17.10 -13.14 -6.89
N SER A 392 -17.99 -13.42 -5.93
CA SER A 392 -19.38 -12.96 -5.98
C SER A 392 -19.55 -11.43 -5.92
N ARG A 393 -18.64 -10.75 -5.19
CA ARG A 393 -18.70 -9.29 -4.97
C ARG A 393 -18.59 -8.49 -6.28
N PRO A 394 -17.52 -8.63 -7.09
CA PRO A 394 -17.43 -7.92 -8.37
C PRO A 394 -18.47 -8.42 -9.37
N LEU A 395 -18.84 -9.71 -9.33
CA LEU A 395 -19.79 -10.30 -10.27
C LEU A 395 -21.13 -9.54 -10.27
N TYR A 396 -21.69 -9.24 -9.09
CA TYR A 396 -22.95 -8.50 -9.01
C TYR A 396 -22.87 -7.13 -9.70
N ALA A 397 -21.81 -6.36 -9.44
CA ALA A 397 -21.63 -5.05 -10.04
C ALA A 397 -21.40 -5.13 -11.57
N LEU A 398 -20.65 -6.13 -12.02
CA LEU A 398 -20.43 -6.41 -13.45
C LEU A 398 -21.74 -6.79 -14.16
N MET A 399 -22.58 -7.64 -13.53
CA MET A 399 -23.89 -8.01 -14.07
C MET A 399 -24.83 -6.82 -14.20
N LEU A 400 -24.79 -5.88 -13.25
CA LEU A 400 -25.58 -4.65 -13.34
C LEU A 400 -25.18 -3.78 -14.52
N LEU A 401 -23.86 -3.66 -14.77
CA LEU A 401 -23.31 -2.85 -15.86
C LEU A 401 -23.41 -3.52 -17.24
N GLN A 402 -23.39 -4.86 -17.31
CA GLN A 402 -23.31 -5.63 -18.56
C GLN A 402 -24.44 -6.67 -18.69
N ARG A 403 -25.69 -6.25 -18.46
CA ARG A 403 -26.88 -7.14 -18.48
C ARG A 403 -27.06 -7.90 -19.79
N ASP A 404 -27.00 -7.19 -20.92
CA ASP A 404 -27.22 -7.79 -22.24
C ASP A 404 -26.14 -8.81 -22.60
N TYR A 405 -24.89 -8.51 -22.22
CA TYR A 405 -23.77 -9.42 -22.44
C TYR A 405 -23.89 -10.66 -21.53
N MET A 406 -24.30 -10.48 -20.26
CA MET A 406 -24.56 -11.59 -19.34
C MET A 406 -25.59 -12.56 -19.92
N ILE A 407 -26.74 -12.07 -20.39
CA ILE A 407 -27.79 -12.90 -20.99
C ILE A 407 -27.25 -13.71 -22.16
N LYS A 408 -26.52 -13.05 -23.08
CA LYS A 408 -25.88 -13.71 -24.23
C LYS A 408 -24.88 -14.78 -23.79
N TYR A 409 -24.05 -14.47 -22.80
CA TYR A 409 -23.06 -15.40 -22.27
C TYR A 409 -23.71 -16.62 -21.63
N THR A 410 -24.75 -16.42 -20.80
CA THR A 410 -25.51 -17.51 -20.19
C THR A 410 -26.18 -18.40 -21.26
N SER A 411 -26.81 -17.80 -22.28
CA SER A 411 -27.36 -18.58 -23.41
C SER A 411 -26.29 -19.40 -24.11
N ALA A 412 -25.12 -18.83 -24.38
CA ALA A 412 -24.01 -19.55 -25.01
C ALA A 412 -23.51 -20.73 -24.15
N VAL A 413 -23.41 -20.55 -22.82
CA VAL A 413 -23.03 -21.62 -21.90
C VAL A 413 -24.08 -22.74 -21.88
N ILE A 414 -25.37 -22.41 -21.90
CA ILE A 414 -26.47 -23.39 -21.98
C ILE A 414 -26.42 -24.15 -23.31
N ASP A 415 -26.18 -23.45 -24.42
CA ASP A 415 -26.08 -24.05 -25.75
C ASP A 415 -24.87 -24.98 -25.89
N GLN A 416 -23.81 -24.79 -25.09
CA GLN A 416 -22.68 -25.70 -25.05
C GLN A 416 -22.95 -26.98 -24.23
N GLN A 417 -24.03 -27.03 -23.44
CA GLN A 417 -24.41 -28.24 -22.72
C GLN A 417 -24.97 -29.31 -23.65
N LEU A 418 -24.88 -30.57 -23.21
CA LEU A 418 -25.51 -31.71 -23.89
C LEU A 418 -27.03 -31.46 -24.04
N PRO A 419 -27.66 -31.85 -25.17
CA PRO A 419 -29.07 -31.58 -25.45
C PRO A 419 -30.02 -32.03 -24.33
N GLU A 420 -29.71 -33.15 -23.68
CA GLU A 420 -30.47 -33.73 -22.57
C GLU A 420 -30.44 -32.87 -21.29
N ARG A 421 -29.41 -32.03 -21.12
CA ARG A 421 -29.27 -31.13 -19.97
C ARG A 421 -29.89 -29.74 -20.22
N ARG A 422 -30.11 -29.36 -21.48
CA ARG A 422 -30.70 -28.06 -21.85
C ARG A 422 -32.15 -27.89 -21.41
N THR A 423 -32.89 -29.00 -21.30
CA THR A 423 -34.30 -29.03 -20.89
C THR A 423 -34.50 -28.70 -19.41
N PHE A 424 -33.48 -28.87 -18.55
CA PHE A 424 -33.56 -28.57 -17.12
C PHE A 424 -33.34 -27.09 -16.78
N VAL A 425 -32.86 -26.28 -17.74
CA VAL A 425 -32.52 -24.86 -17.54
C VAL A 425 -33.59 -23.93 -18.14
N THR A 426 -34.48 -24.46 -18.99
CA THR A 426 -35.53 -23.71 -19.69
C THR A 426 -36.89 -23.68 -18.97
N THR A 427 -37.01 -24.33 -17.81
CA THR A 427 -38.13 -24.21 -16.85
C THR A 427 -37.76 -23.29 -15.70
#